data_AF-A0A9N7RHF4-F1
#
_entry.id   AF-A0A9N7RHF4-F1
#
_cell.length_a   1.000
_cell.length_b   1.000
_cell.length_c   1.000
_cell.angle_alpha   90.00
_cell.angle_beta   90.00
_cell.angle_gamma   90.00
#
_symmetry.space_group_name_H-M   'P 1'
#
loop_
_entity.id
_entity.type
_entity.pdbx_description
1 polymer ?
#
loop_
_entity_poly.entity_id
_entity_poly.type
_entity_poly.pdbx_seq_one_letter_code
_entity_poly.pdbx_strand_id
1 'polypeptide(L)' 'MRQIASSITYLPCLDEPCVFDVLAYTDKDCDVPLTWIESDPKLIANPQMVKLHSFDTKIHKVDTLVSYKNDEWDEA' A
#
# COMPACT_ATOMS: atom_id res chain seq x y z
N MET A 1 12.22 0.23 7.77
CA MET A 1 11.36 0.05 8.97
C MET A 1 11.06 1.35 9.71
N ARG A 2 12.04 2.15 10.17
CA ARG A 2 11.73 3.40 10.92
C ARG A 2 10.82 4.37 10.16
N GLN A 3 10.96 4.49 8.84
CA GLN A 3 10.09 5.35 8.03
C GLN A 3 8.63 4.89 7.97
N ILE A 4 8.37 3.58 8.03
CA ILE A 4 7.00 3.04 8.09
C ILE A 4 6.37 3.42 9.44
N ALA A 5 7.11 3.26 10.55
CA ALA A 5 6.60 3.70 11.85
C ALA A 5 6.40 5.24 11.88
N SER A 6 7.32 5.99 11.28
CA SER A 6 7.21 7.44 11.18
C SER A 6 6.04 7.90 10.32
N SER A 7 5.59 7.10 9.35
CA SER A 7 4.51 7.52 8.45
C SER A 7 3.19 7.72 9.18
N ILE A 8 2.98 7.00 10.28
CA ILE A 8 1.79 7.10 11.13
C ILE A 8 1.54 8.55 11.59
N THR A 9 2.58 9.36 11.76
CA THR A 9 2.45 10.74 12.26
C THR A 9 1.76 11.71 11.30
N TYR A 10 1.66 11.37 10.01
CA TYR A 10 1.03 12.20 8.99
C TYR A 10 -0.10 11.48 8.24
N LEU A 11 -0.40 10.22 8.60
CA LEU A 11 -1.53 9.50 8.04
C LEU A 11 -2.81 9.88 8.82
N PRO A 12 -3.98 9.91 8.17
CA PRO A 12 -5.25 10.13 8.85
C PRO A 12 -5.51 9.09 9.94
N CYS A 13 -6.20 9.51 11.00
CA CYS A 13 -6.67 8.61 12.04
C CYS A 13 -7.77 7.69 11.50
N LEU A 14 -7.71 6.41 11.86
CA LEU A 14 -8.75 5.44 11.55
C LEU A 14 -9.60 5.24 12.80
N ASP A 15 -10.81 5.79 12.80
CA ASP A 15 -11.71 5.77 13.97
C ASP A 15 -12.62 4.53 14.02
N GLU A 16 -12.63 3.74 12.94
CA GLU A 16 -13.46 2.54 12.81
C GLU A 16 -12.60 1.26 12.72
N PRO A 17 -13.13 0.09 13.16
CA PRO A 17 -12.48 -1.19 12.94
C PRO A 17 -12.22 -1.44 11.46
N CYS A 18 -10.95 -1.61 11.11
CA CYS A 18 -10.53 -1.88 9.74
C CYS A 18 -10.19 -3.37 9.55
N VAL A 19 -10.39 -3.85 8.33
CA VAL A 19 -9.82 -5.12 7.84
C VAL A 19 -8.61 -4.80 6.96
N PHE A 20 -7.72 -5.77 6.78
CA PHE A 20 -6.59 -5.62 5.86
C PHE A 20 -6.68 -6.70 4.78
N ASP A 21 -6.43 -6.28 3.55
CA ASP A 21 -6.27 -7.16 2.39
C ASP A 21 -4.80 -7.18 1.97
N VAL A 22 -4.32 -8.32 1.50
CA VAL A 22 -2.97 -8.47 0.94
C VAL A 22 -3.10 -8.87 -0.52
N LEU A 23 -2.50 -8.06 -1.41
CA LEU A 23 -2.51 -8.26 -2.85
C LEU A 23 -1.08 -8.52 -3.33
N ALA A 24 -0.92 -9.50 -4.19
CA ALA A 24 0.34 -9.78 -4.88
C ALA A 24 0.13 -9.52 -6.37
N TYR A 25 0.94 -8.64 -6.94
CA TYR A 25 1.00 -8.42 -8.39
C TYR A 25 2.11 -9.31 -8.96
N THR A 26 1.73 -10.26 -9.80
CA THR A 26 2.65 -11.25 -10.39
C THR A 26 2.66 -11.13 -11.92
N ASP A 27 3.51 -11.92 -12.55
CA ASP A 27 3.39 -12.19 -13.98
C ASP A 27 2.02 -12.84 -14.28
N LYS A 28 1.53 -12.62 -15.50
CA LYS A 28 0.16 -13.02 -15.91
C LYS A 28 -0.04 -14.54 -15.98
N ASP A 29 1.05 -15.29 -16.13
CA ASP A 29 1.11 -16.73 -16.27
C ASP A 29 1.62 -17.43 -15.00
N CYS A 30 1.63 -16.72 -13.87
CA CYS A 30 2.00 -17.29 -12.58
C CYS A 30 0.90 -18.24 -12.05
N ASP A 31 1.30 -19.43 -11.60
CA ASP A 31 0.39 -20.37 -10.95
C ASP A 31 -0.13 -19.80 -9.62
N VAL A 32 -1.46 -19.72 -9.48
CA VAL A 32 -2.11 -19.22 -8.26
C VAL A 32 -2.13 -20.32 -7.18
N PRO A 33 -1.50 -20.12 -6.02
CA PRO A 33 -1.54 -21.11 -4.93
C PRO A 33 -2.97 -21.30 -4.39
N LEU A 34 -3.28 -22.48 -3.85
CA LEU A 34 -4.63 -22.82 -3.37
C LEU A 34 -5.20 -21.85 -2.31
N THR A 35 -4.34 -21.21 -1.52
CA THR A 35 -4.74 -20.26 -0.48
C THR A 35 -4.94 -18.83 -1.00
N TRP A 36 -4.71 -18.59 -2.29
CA TRP A 36 -4.82 -17.31 -2.95
C TRP A 36 -5.90 -17.36 -4.04
N ILE A 37 -6.44 -16.19 -4.38
CA ILE A 37 -7.43 -16.03 -5.45
C ILE A 37 -7.06 -14.81 -6.29
N GLU A 38 -7.51 -14.80 -7.54
CA GLU A 38 -7.47 -13.58 -8.35
C GLU A 38 -8.37 -12.49 -7.76
N SER A 39 -7.90 -11.25 -7.80
CA SER A 39 -8.61 -10.08 -7.25
C SER A 39 -8.45 -8.87 -8.15
N ASP A 40 -9.43 -7.96 -8.08
CA ASP A 40 -9.29 -6.59 -8.54
C ASP A 40 -8.16 -5.85 -7.81
N PRO A 41 -7.58 -4.79 -8.40
CA PRO A 41 -6.40 -4.09 -7.88
C PRO A 41 -6.63 -3.21 -6.64
N LYS A 42 -7.87 -3.08 -6.15
CA LYS A 42 -8.27 -2.29 -4.96
C LYS A 42 -7.62 -0.90 -4.86
N LEU A 43 -7.57 -0.16 -5.97
CA LEU A 43 -6.95 1.17 -6.02
C LEU A 43 -7.80 2.20 -5.25
N ILE A 44 -7.12 3.08 -4.52
CA ILE A 44 -7.75 4.22 -3.82
C ILE A 44 -7.96 5.35 -4.82
N ALA A 45 -9.16 5.94 -4.85
CA ALA A 45 -9.47 7.12 -5.67
C ALA A 45 -8.86 8.39 -5.06
N ASN A 46 -8.29 9.26 -5.91
CA ASN A 46 -7.64 10.52 -5.52
C ASN A 46 -6.68 10.41 -4.32
N PRO A 47 -5.70 9.48 -4.34
CA PRO A 47 -4.84 9.26 -3.19
C PRO A 47 -3.77 10.35 -3.06
N GLN A 48 -3.44 10.71 -1.83
CA GLN A 48 -2.15 11.30 -1.52
C GLN A 48 -1.10 10.18 -1.45
N MET A 49 0.05 10.39 -2.09
CA MET A 49 1.09 9.36 -2.23
C MET A 49 2.40 9.85 -1.61
N VAL A 50 2.98 9.05 -0.72
CA VAL A 50 4.29 9.33 -0.11
C VAL A 50 5.23 8.16 -0.39
N LYS A 51 6.31 8.44 -1.12
CA LYS A 51 7.37 7.46 -1.40
C LYS A 51 8.34 7.39 -0.22
N LEU A 52 8.58 6.19 0.28
CA LEU A 52 9.58 5.91 1.32
C LEU A 52 10.91 5.47 0.69
N HIS A 53 11.95 5.39 1.52
CA HIS A 53 13.27 5.00 1.07
C HIS A 53 13.30 3.54 0.63
N SER A 54 13.82 3.31 -0.58
CA SER A 54 14.08 1.97 -1.10
C SER A 54 15.33 1.37 -0.48
N PHE A 55 15.41 0.05 -0.39
CA PHE A 55 16.67 -0.65 -0.15
C PHE A 55 17.00 -1.58 -1.32
N ASP A 56 18.29 -1.84 -1.51
CA ASP A 56 18.81 -2.57 -2.65
C ASP A 56 19.89 -3.57 -2.20
N THR A 57 19.74 -4.82 -2.62
CA THR A 57 20.69 -5.92 -2.35
C THR A 57 21.68 -6.15 -3.49
N LYS A 58 21.60 -5.35 -4.56
CA LYS A 58 22.20 -5.48 -5.89
C LYS A 58 21.61 -6.59 -6.77
N ILE A 59 20.71 -7.40 -6.23
CA ILE A 59 19.94 -8.41 -6.95
C ILE A 59 18.49 -7.96 -7.05
N HIS A 60 17.93 -7.54 -5.92
CA HIS A 60 16.58 -7.01 -5.81
C HIS A 60 16.61 -5.63 -5.18
N LYS A 61 15.80 -4.74 -5.73
CA LYS A 61 15.47 -3.45 -5.17
C LYS A 61 14.02 -3.46 -4.72
N VAL A 62 13.79 -3.02 -3.49
CA VAL A 62 12.44 -2.88 -2.93
C VAL A 62 12.18 -1.40 -2.71
N ASP A 63 11.32 -0.84 -3.56
CA ASP A 63 10.71 0.48 -3.35
C ASP A 63 9.50 0.34 -2.40
N THR A 64 9.17 1.40 -1.68
CA THR A 64 8.01 1.42 -0.78
C THR A 64 7.26 2.73 -0.94
N LEU A 65 5.94 2.66 -0.95
CA LEU A 65 5.06 3.79 -1.11
C LEU A 65 3.80 3.56 -0.27
N VAL A 66 3.30 4.62 0.34
CA VAL A 66 1.98 4.64 0.99
C VAL A 66 1.06 5.57 0.22
N SER A 67 -0.13 5.08 -0.12
CA SER A 67 -1.22 5.85 -0.70
C SER A 67 -2.34 5.92 0.33
N TYR A 68 -2.83 7.11 0.65
CA TYR A 68 -3.92 7.31 1.59
C TYR A 68 -4.90 8.35 1.07
N LYS A 69 -6.17 8.22 1.45
CA LYS A 69 -7.20 9.23 1.19
C LYS A 69 -7.18 10.24 2.34
N ASN A 70 -7.24 11.53 2.03
CA ASN A 70 -7.40 12.56 3.05
C ASN A 70 -8.78 13.19 2.88
N ASP A 71 -9.73 12.78 3.71
CA ASP A 71 -11.13 13.22 3.59
C ASP A 71 -11.29 14.73 3.87
N GLU A 72 -10.39 15.34 4.64
CA GLU A 72 -10.43 16.79 4.93
C GLU A 72 -10.17 17.68 3.71
N TRP A 73 -9.58 17.14 2.63
CA TRP A 73 -9.31 17.90 1.40
C TRP A 73 -10.40 17.77 0.34
N ASP A 74 -11.31 16.81 0.50
CA ASP A 74 -12.44 16.60 -0.41
C ASP A 74 -13.62 17.56 -0.10
N GLU A 75 -13.59 18.27 1.04
CA GLU A 75 -14.62 19.25 1.48
C GLU A 75 -14.29 20.72 1.12
N ALA A 76 -13.20 20.97 0.39
CA ALA A 76 -12.73 22.32 0.00
C ALA A 76 -13.07 22.73 -1.44
#